data_AF-A0A0X8P2P7-F1
#
_entry.id   AF-A0A0X8P2P7-F1
#
_cell.length_a   1.000
_cell.length_b   1.000
_cell.length_c   1.000
_cell.angle_alpha   90.00
_cell.angle_beta   90.00
_cell.angle_gamma   90.00
#
_symmetry.space_group_name_H-M   'P 1'
#
loop_
_entity.id
_entity.type
_entity.pdbx_description
1 polymer ?
#
loop_
_entity_poly.entity_id
_entity_poly.type
_entity_poly.pdbx_seq_one_letter_code
_entity_poly.pdbx_strand_id
1 'polypeptide(L)'
;MTSPSLALPRLATHRLRHALCCVAALLWLACAPAAQAFDRQAQTQRYQQWLGDFERDLRRLAAMPNPTDADVERLFADTVVPSSRAVAFVRQLAAQPAGAVSGEIVFQGPTRLLLGLLRQSVVAGDGGPYTDTPPGKAPLQLRAWYLHIDGGGQLERYFNNPDAAKPYRLPPDGTLERGVYPFLVFDDGPRLRLGAMTREYWNVVRFLDEQQHG
;
A
#
# COMPACT_ATOMS: atom_id res chain seq x y z
N MET A 1 -0.56 81.49 -9.54
CA MET A 1 -0.89 80.14 -10.08
C MET A 1 0.09 79.15 -9.47
N THR A 2 -0.36 78.33 -8.50
CA THR A 2 0.38 77.15 -8.03
C THR A 2 -0.62 76.21 -7.36
N SER A 3 -0.85 75.06 -7.99
CA SER A 3 -1.80 74.03 -7.52
C SER A 3 -1.17 73.17 -6.41
N PRO A 4 -1.90 72.81 -5.34
CA PRO A 4 -1.41 71.87 -4.35
C PRO A 4 -1.49 70.42 -4.86
N SER A 5 -0.45 69.66 -4.52
CA SER A 5 -0.14 68.31 -4.99
C SER A 5 -1.08 67.25 -4.38
N LEU A 6 -1.83 66.54 -5.24
CA LEU A 6 -2.77 65.45 -4.90
C LEU A 6 -2.08 64.08 -4.64
N ALA A 7 -0.82 64.05 -4.22
CA ALA A 7 -0.04 62.82 -4.13
C ALA A 7 -0.26 61.99 -2.84
N LEU A 8 -0.74 62.60 -1.76
CA LEU A 8 -0.82 61.97 -0.43
C LEU A 8 -1.92 60.88 -0.23
N PRO A 9 -3.15 60.97 -0.77
CA PRO A 9 -4.21 60.01 -0.43
C PRO A 9 -4.05 58.64 -1.12
N ARG A 10 -3.28 58.55 -2.21
CA ARG A 10 -3.05 57.29 -2.95
C ARG A 10 -2.13 56.32 -2.21
N LEU A 11 -1.11 56.83 -1.53
CA LEU A 11 -0.15 55.99 -0.79
C LEU A 11 -0.77 55.32 0.44
N ALA A 12 -1.66 56.02 1.15
CA ALA A 12 -2.37 55.48 2.31
C ALA A 12 -3.37 54.38 1.94
N THR A 13 -4.09 54.55 0.83
CA THR A 13 -5.05 53.55 0.32
C THR A 13 -4.36 52.30 -0.22
N HIS A 14 -3.18 52.44 -0.85
CA HIS A 14 -2.37 51.28 -1.25
C HIS A 14 -1.86 50.48 -0.05
N ARG A 15 -1.36 51.13 1.00
CA ARG A 15 -0.89 50.45 2.22
C ARG A 15 -2.02 49.71 2.94
N LEU A 16 -3.22 50.31 3.02
CA LEU A 16 -4.39 49.68 3.63
C LEU A 16 -4.84 48.45 2.83
N ARG A 17 -4.84 48.54 1.50
CA ARG A 17 -5.17 47.40 0.61
C ARG A 17 -4.16 46.27 0.73
N HIS A 18 -2.87 46.57 0.81
CA HIS A 18 -1.85 45.54 1.02
C HIS A 18 -1.98 44.87 2.40
N ALA A 19 -2.25 45.63 3.46
CA ALA A 19 -2.49 45.08 4.78
C ALA A 19 -3.73 44.15 4.80
N LEU A 20 -4.82 44.55 4.16
CA LEU A 20 -6.02 43.71 4.00
C LEU A 20 -5.76 42.45 3.18
N CYS A 21 -5.00 42.52 2.09
CA CYS A 21 -4.62 41.34 1.31
C CYS A 21 -3.71 40.39 2.11
N CYS A 22 -2.76 40.91 2.90
CA CYS A 22 -1.90 40.10 3.75
C CYS A 22 -2.71 39.40 4.86
N VAL A 23 -3.64 40.10 5.50
CA VAL A 23 -4.53 39.51 6.52
C VAL A 23 -5.43 38.44 5.89
N ALA A 24 -5.99 38.70 4.71
CA ALA A 24 -6.80 37.72 3.99
C ALA A 24 -5.99 36.47 3.60
N ALA A 25 -4.75 36.63 3.14
CA ALA A 25 -3.85 35.52 2.81
C ALA A 25 -3.46 34.69 4.04
N LEU A 26 -3.19 35.35 5.18
CA LEU A 26 -2.89 34.68 6.44
C LEU A 26 -4.10 33.92 7.00
N LEU A 27 -5.30 34.48 6.89
CA LEU A 27 -6.55 33.79 7.27
C LEU A 27 -6.84 32.59 6.35
N TRP A 28 -6.53 32.70 5.05
CA TRP A 28 -6.64 31.59 4.12
C TRP A 28 -5.67 30.44 4.43
N LEU A 29 -4.43 30.76 4.79
CA LEU A 29 -3.44 29.77 5.23
C LEU A 29 -3.81 29.12 6.58
N ALA A 30 -4.44 29.86 7.48
CA ALA A 30 -4.91 29.34 8.77
C ALA A 30 -6.15 28.42 8.65
N CYS A 31 -6.94 28.58 7.59
CA CYS A 31 -8.08 27.72 7.27
C CYS A 31 -7.74 26.55 6.33
N ALA A 32 -6.49 26.41 5.91
CA ALA A 32 -6.08 25.21 5.17
C ALA A 32 -6.27 24.00 6.09
N PRO A 33 -7.04 22.97 5.68
CA PRO A 33 -7.15 21.76 6.48
C PRO A 33 -5.74 21.20 6.65
N ALA A 34 -5.32 20.99 7.89
CA ALA A 34 -4.08 20.27 8.16
C ALA A 34 -4.16 18.95 7.39
N ALA A 35 -3.14 18.63 6.59
CA ALA A 35 -3.04 17.34 5.94
C ALA A 35 -3.27 16.28 7.01
N GLN A 36 -4.39 15.55 6.92
CA GLN A 36 -4.73 14.55 7.92
C GLN A 36 -3.61 13.52 7.89
N ALA A 37 -2.91 13.42 9.03
CA ALA A 37 -1.86 12.43 9.19
C ALA A 37 -2.44 11.05 8.86
N PHE A 38 -1.67 10.23 8.15
CA PHE A 38 -2.08 8.90 7.80
C PHE A 38 -2.37 8.07 9.06
N ASP A 39 -3.64 7.73 9.28
CA ASP A 39 -4.07 6.97 10.47
C ASP A 39 -3.70 5.49 10.30
N ARG A 40 -2.48 5.16 10.69
CA ARG A 40 -1.93 3.79 10.62
C ARG A 40 -2.77 2.77 11.36
N GLN A 41 -3.42 3.15 12.47
CA GLN A 41 -4.23 2.23 13.24
C GLN A 41 -5.52 1.89 12.47
N ALA A 42 -6.23 2.91 11.97
CA ALA A 42 -7.42 2.69 11.15
C ALA A 42 -7.09 1.92 9.87
N GLN A 43 -5.97 2.21 9.20
CA GLN A 43 -5.56 1.46 8.01
C GLN A 43 -5.16 0.02 8.32
N THR A 44 -4.52 -0.23 9.46
CA THR A 44 -4.21 -1.60 9.91
C THR A 44 -5.49 -2.40 10.19
N GLN A 45 -6.52 -1.77 10.76
CA GLN A 45 -7.82 -2.43 10.95
C GLN A 45 -8.48 -2.78 9.61
N ARG A 46 -8.45 -1.86 8.63
CA ARG A 46 -8.95 -2.13 7.26
C ARG A 46 -8.18 -3.25 6.58
N TYR A 47 -6.85 -3.26 6.71
CA TYR A 47 -5.99 -4.33 6.21
C TYR A 47 -6.32 -5.69 6.84
N GLN A 48 -6.48 -5.75 8.16
CA GLN A 48 -6.81 -6.99 8.87
C GLN A 48 -8.19 -7.52 8.49
N GLN A 49 -9.18 -6.63 8.33
CA GLN A 49 -10.50 -7.02 7.82
C GLN A 49 -10.39 -7.60 6.41
N TRP A 50 -9.69 -6.91 5.50
CA TRP A 50 -9.43 -7.41 4.15
C TRP A 50 -8.75 -8.78 4.17
N LEU A 51 -7.73 -8.98 5.01
CA LEU A 51 -6.99 -10.25 5.08
C LEU A 51 -7.90 -11.40 5.53
N GLY A 52 -8.76 -11.16 6.52
CA GLY A 52 -9.73 -12.16 6.97
C GLY A 52 -10.71 -12.59 5.87
N ASP A 53 -11.18 -11.64 5.06
CA ASP A 53 -12.04 -11.90 3.91
C ASP A 53 -11.27 -12.59 2.77
N PHE A 54 -10.07 -12.12 2.45
CA PHE A 54 -9.20 -12.70 1.43
C PHE A 54 -8.86 -14.17 1.72
N GLU A 55 -8.53 -14.51 2.97
CA GLU A 55 -8.28 -15.89 3.37
C GLU A 55 -9.53 -16.78 3.27
N ARG A 56 -10.71 -16.20 3.53
CA ARG A 56 -11.99 -16.90 3.38
C ARG A 56 -12.24 -17.24 1.92
N ASP A 57 -11.96 -16.30 1.02
CA ASP A 57 -12.09 -16.51 -0.42
C ASP A 57 -11.05 -17.52 -0.93
N LEU A 58 -9.81 -17.50 -0.42
CA LEU A 58 -8.80 -18.53 -0.73
C LEU A 58 -9.25 -19.93 -0.32
N ARG A 59 -9.83 -20.09 0.88
CA ARG A 59 -10.38 -21.40 1.32
C ARG A 59 -11.49 -21.89 0.40
N ARG A 60 -12.35 -20.98 -0.08
CA ARG A 60 -13.42 -21.32 -1.03
C ARG A 60 -12.84 -21.70 -2.40
N LEU A 61 -11.83 -20.97 -2.88
CA LEU A 61 -11.17 -21.23 -4.16
C LEU A 61 -10.46 -22.59 -4.16
N ALA A 62 -9.78 -22.94 -3.06
CA ALA A 62 -9.09 -24.22 -2.91
C ALA A 62 -10.05 -25.43 -2.94
N ALA A 63 -11.34 -25.22 -2.64
CA ALA A 63 -12.37 -26.25 -2.74
C ALA A 63 -12.95 -26.38 -4.17
N MET A 64 -12.60 -25.48 -5.09
CA MET A 64 -13.07 -25.51 -6.46
C MET A 64 -12.13 -26.34 -7.36
N PRO A 65 -12.65 -27.29 -8.15
CA PRO A 65 -11.84 -28.00 -9.13
C PRO A 65 -11.50 -27.07 -10.30
N ASN A 66 -10.21 -26.95 -10.64
CA ASN A 66 -9.70 -26.23 -11.82
C ASN A 66 -10.27 -24.81 -12.01
N PRO A 67 -10.10 -23.88 -11.05
CA PRO A 67 -10.69 -22.56 -11.12
C PRO A 67 -10.14 -21.73 -12.29
N THR A 68 -11.03 -20.99 -12.95
CA THR A 68 -10.68 -20.03 -14.02
C THR A 68 -10.41 -18.63 -13.47
N ASP A 69 -9.83 -17.73 -14.28
CA ASP A 69 -9.68 -16.32 -13.89
C ASP A 69 -11.05 -15.66 -13.60
N ALA A 70 -12.10 -16.04 -14.34
CA ALA A 70 -13.45 -15.54 -14.10
C ALA A 70 -14.04 -16.03 -12.75
N ASP A 71 -13.69 -17.24 -12.32
CA ASP A 71 -14.06 -17.73 -10.99
C ASP A 71 -13.35 -16.95 -9.89
N VAL A 72 -12.07 -16.64 -10.08
CA VAL A 72 -11.31 -15.79 -9.15
C VAL A 72 -11.93 -14.40 -9.08
N GLU A 73 -12.18 -13.74 -10.22
CA GLU A 73 -12.77 -12.39 -10.24
C GLU A 73 -14.15 -12.34 -9.58
N ARG A 74 -14.98 -13.38 -9.77
CA ARG A 74 -16.29 -13.49 -9.14
C ARG A 74 -16.18 -13.74 -7.64
N LEU A 75 -15.30 -14.65 -7.22
CA LEU A 75 -15.16 -15.05 -5.82
C LEU A 75 -14.48 -13.97 -4.96
N PHE A 76 -13.51 -13.26 -5.54
CA PHE A 76 -12.70 -12.25 -4.85
C PHE A 76 -13.13 -10.82 -5.20
N ALA A 77 -14.34 -10.60 -5.71
CA ALA A 77 -14.81 -9.27 -6.13
C ALA A 77 -14.67 -8.17 -5.05
N ASP A 78 -14.69 -8.60 -3.78
CA ASP A 78 -14.57 -7.75 -2.60
C ASP A 78 -13.15 -7.66 -2.03
N THR A 79 -12.21 -8.49 -2.49
CA THR A 79 -10.86 -8.63 -1.92
C THR A 79 -9.74 -8.49 -2.95
N VAL A 80 -10.05 -8.54 -4.25
CA VAL A 80 -9.12 -8.40 -5.38
C VAL A 80 -9.72 -7.48 -6.44
N VAL A 81 -8.88 -6.63 -7.02
CA VAL A 81 -9.30 -5.74 -8.12
C VAL A 81 -9.46 -6.57 -9.40
N PRO A 82 -10.62 -6.52 -10.08
CA PRO A 82 -10.81 -7.24 -11.35
C PRO A 82 -9.77 -6.84 -12.41
N SER A 83 -9.37 -7.78 -13.25
CA SER A 83 -8.37 -7.58 -14.31
C SER A 83 -7.01 -7.03 -13.83
N SER A 84 -6.71 -7.09 -12.54
CA SER A 84 -5.42 -6.72 -11.97
C SER A 84 -4.44 -7.89 -11.97
N ARG A 85 -3.16 -7.62 -11.67
CA ARG A 85 -2.14 -8.67 -11.53
C ARG A 85 -2.43 -9.62 -10.37
N ALA A 86 -3.18 -9.18 -9.35
CA ALA A 86 -3.56 -10.00 -8.21
C ALA A 86 -4.48 -11.18 -8.60
N VAL A 87 -5.27 -11.09 -9.67
CA VAL A 87 -6.10 -12.20 -10.16
C VAL A 87 -5.23 -13.40 -10.54
N ALA A 88 -4.23 -13.17 -11.39
CA ALA A 88 -3.29 -14.21 -11.81
C ALA A 88 -2.48 -14.76 -10.63
N PHE A 89 -2.07 -13.88 -9.71
CA PHE A 89 -1.37 -14.26 -8.49
C PHE A 89 -2.21 -15.20 -7.61
N VAL A 90 -3.48 -14.89 -7.36
CA VAL A 90 -4.39 -15.73 -6.56
C VAL A 90 -4.60 -17.10 -7.19
N ARG A 91 -4.77 -17.16 -8.52
CA ARG A 91 -4.87 -18.44 -9.23
C ARG A 91 -3.61 -19.28 -9.06
N GLN A 92 -2.43 -18.66 -9.21
CA GLN A 92 -1.15 -19.33 -8.98
C GLN A 92 -1.00 -19.82 -7.54
N LEU A 93 -1.42 -19.00 -6.56
CA LEU A 93 -1.36 -19.32 -5.14
C LEU A 93 -2.24 -20.53 -4.79
N ALA A 94 -3.45 -20.60 -5.35
CA ALA A 94 -4.39 -21.69 -5.13
C ALA A 94 -4.00 -23.00 -5.86
N ALA A 95 -3.21 -22.91 -6.93
CA ALA A 95 -2.69 -24.07 -7.64
C ALA A 95 -1.51 -24.76 -6.93
N GLN A 96 -0.92 -24.14 -5.90
CA GLN A 96 0.19 -24.75 -5.17
C GLN A 96 -0.28 -25.88 -4.24
N PRO A 97 0.44 -27.01 -4.17
CA PRO A 97 0.08 -28.11 -3.27
C PRO A 97 0.07 -27.63 -1.81
N ALA A 98 -0.99 -27.96 -1.06
CA ALA A 98 -0.97 -27.78 0.38
C ALA A 98 0.09 -28.72 0.98
N GLY A 99 1.15 -28.16 1.58
CA GLY A 99 2.21 -28.94 2.21
C GLY A 99 1.66 -30.03 3.13
N ALA A 100 2.08 -31.28 2.89
CA ALA A 100 1.64 -32.45 3.63
C ALA A 100 2.01 -32.31 5.11
N VAL A 101 1.06 -32.57 6.00
CA VAL A 101 1.31 -32.63 7.45
C VAL A 101 1.68 -34.07 7.78
N SER A 102 2.93 -34.31 8.13
CA SER A 102 3.34 -35.53 8.82
C SER A 102 4.45 -35.24 9.82
N GLY A 103 4.17 -35.43 11.11
CA GLY A 103 5.15 -35.66 12.18
C GLY A 103 6.23 -34.60 12.40
N GLU A 104 6.06 -33.80 13.45
CA GLU A 104 7.10 -33.07 14.22
C GLU A 104 8.09 -32.12 13.51
N ILE A 105 8.05 -31.92 12.20
CA ILE A 105 8.68 -30.77 11.54
C ILE A 105 7.65 -30.14 10.60
N VAL A 106 7.23 -28.91 10.89
CA VAL A 106 6.13 -28.24 10.17
C VAL A 106 6.62 -27.77 8.80
N PHE A 107 6.44 -28.60 7.77
CA PHE A 107 6.61 -28.20 6.37
C PHE A 107 5.59 -27.11 6.01
N GLN A 108 6.04 -25.87 5.76
CA GLN A 108 5.18 -24.77 5.30
C GLN A 108 5.43 -24.50 3.83
N GLY A 109 4.53 -24.96 2.94
CA GLY A 109 4.62 -24.58 1.53
C GLY A 109 4.52 -23.05 1.35
N PRO A 110 4.96 -22.49 0.20
CA PRO A 110 5.07 -21.04 -0.01
C PRO A 110 3.77 -20.26 0.26
N THR A 111 2.61 -20.88 -0.01
CA THR A 111 1.30 -20.31 0.33
C THR A 111 1.09 -20.12 1.84
N ARG A 112 1.50 -21.09 2.67
CA ARG A 112 1.36 -20.97 4.14
C ARG A 112 2.28 -19.89 4.69
N LEU A 113 3.51 -19.84 4.21
CA LEU A 113 4.47 -18.80 4.58
C LEU A 113 3.95 -17.41 4.21
N LEU A 114 3.48 -17.22 2.97
CA LEU A 114 2.89 -15.95 2.53
C LEU A 114 1.74 -15.51 3.45
N LEU A 115 0.78 -16.40 3.74
CA LEU A 115 -0.35 -16.09 4.60
C LEU A 115 0.10 -15.78 6.03
N GLY A 116 1.11 -16.50 6.54
CA GLY A 116 1.75 -16.19 7.82
C GLY A 116 2.31 -14.77 7.85
N LEU A 117 3.05 -14.37 6.81
CA LEU A 117 3.65 -13.04 6.71
C LEU A 117 2.60 -11.94 6.55
N LEU A 118 1.52 -12.19 5.80
CA LEU A 118 0.40 -11.25 5.71
C LEU A 118 -0.25 -11.06 7.09
N ARG A 119 -0.44 -12.12 7.89
CA ARG A 119 -0.98 -11.98 9.26
C ARG A 119 -0.05 -11.23 10.20
N GLN A 120 1.25 -11.35 9.99
CA GLN A 120 2.29 -10.62 10.74
C GLN A 120 2.51 -9.19 10.23
N SER A 121 1.81 -8.79 9.16
CA SER A 121 1.96 -7.47 8.58
C SER A 121 1.03 -6.46 9.22
N VAL A 122 1.53 -5.24 9.39
CA VAL A 122 0.75 -4.06 9.77
C VAL A 122 1.04 -2.92 8.80
N VAL A 123 0.10 -2.00 8.66
CA VAL A 123 0.28 -0.87 7.75
C VAL A 123 1.29 0.12 8.36
N ALA A 124 2.41 0.31 7.66
CA ALA A 124 3.51 1.14 8.11
C ALA A 124 3.38 2.60 7.63
N GLY A 125 2.84 2.82 6.43
CA GLY A 125 2.72 4.15 5.83
C GLY A 125 2.05 4.14 4.47
N ASP A 126 1.80 5.34 3.96
CA ASP A 126 1.17 5.56 2.67
C ASP A 126 2.20 5.77 1.57
N GLY A 127 2.19 4.94 0.54
CA GLY A 127 3.06 5.12 -0.65
C GLY A 127 2.43 6.02 -1.72
N GLY A 128 1.18 6.45 -1.55
CA GLY A 128 0.51 7.33 -2.51
C GLY A 128 0.00 6.61 -3.77
N PRO A 129 -0.42 7.38 -4.80
CA PRO A 129 -0.99 6.83 -6.02
C PRO A 129 -0.01 5.90 -6.77
N TYR A 130 -0.54 4.80 -7.29
CA TYR A 130 0.19 3.81 -8.07
C TYR A 130 -0.58 3.48 -9.35
N THR A 131 0.05 3.68 -10.50
CA THR A 131 -0.50 3.23 -11.78
C THR A 131 0.00 1.82 -12.06
N ASP A 132 -0.89 0.83 -11.93
CA ASP A 132 -0.60 -0.54 -12.36
C ASP A 132 -0.93 -0.71 -13.84
N THR A 133 -0.09 -1.47 -14.55
CA THR A 133 -0.26 -1.78 -15.97
C THR A 133 -0.24 -3.30 -16.15
N PRO A 134 -1.38 -3.99 -15.88
CA PRO A 134 -1.44 -5.43 -16.09
C PRO A 134 -1.27 -5.77 -17.59
N PRO A 135 -0.52 -6.83 -17.95
CA PRO A 135 -0.30 -7.20 -19.34
C PRO A 135 -1.61 -7.42 -20.11
N GLY A 136 -1.76 -6.76 -21.25
CA GLY A 136 -2.95 -6.90 -22.10
C GLY A 136 -4.25 -6.30 -21.51
N LYS A 137 -4.17 -5.47 -20.47
CA LYS A 137 -5.32 -4.82 -19.82
C LYS A 137 -5.13 -3.30 -19.76
N ALA A 138 -6.22 -2.59 -19.48
CA ALA A 138 -6.17 -1.14 -19.24
C ALA A 138 -5.39 -0.83 -17.95
N PRO A 139 -4.69 0.32 -17.87
CA PRO A 139 -4.06 0.77 -16.64
C PRO A 139 -5.08 0.94 -15.50
N LEU A 140 -4.66 0.59 -14.29
CA LEU A 140 -5.45 0.73 -13.06
C LEU A 140 -4.81 1.79 -12.18
N GLN A 141 -5.65 2.67 -11.61
CA GLN A 141 -5.22 3.62 -10.59
C GLN A 141 -5.48 3.04 -9.22
N LEU A 142 -4.41 2.80 -8.49
CA LEU A 142 -4.38 2.14 -7.19
C LEU A 142 -3.58 3.00 -6.20
N ARG A 143 -3.40 2.49 -4.99
CA ARG A 143 -2.58 3.12 -3.94
C ARG A 143 -1.57 2.13 -3.40
N ALA A 144 -0.33 2.58 -3.24
CA ALA A 144 0.71 1.78 -2.60
C ALA A 144 0.59 1.92 -1.07
N TRP A 145 0.57 0.80 -0.35
CA TRP A 145 0.55 0.76 1.11
C TRP A 145 1.82 0.05 1.60
N TYR A 146 2.66 0.77 2.33
CA TYR A 146 3.84 0.18 2.96
C TYR A 146 3.42 -0.73 4.11
N LEU A 147 3.99 -1.93 4.16
CA LEU A 147 3.70 -2.92 5.20
C LEU A 147 4.95 -3.23 5.99
N HIS A 148 4.84 -3.09 7.31
CA HIS A 148 5.84 -3.62 8.24
C HIS A 148 5.51 -5.08 8.52
N ILE A 149 6.50 -5.96 8.42
CA ILE A 149 6.33 -7.41 8.58
C ILE A 149 7.12 -7.83 9.81
N ASP A 150 6.42 -8.30 10.84
CA ASP A 150 7.08 -8.93 11.99
C ASP A 150 7.49 -10.37 11.63
N GLY A 151 8.66 -10.51 11.03
CA GLY A 151 9.23 -11.81 10.65
C GLY A 151 10.01 -12.50 11.77
N GLY A 152 9.63 -12.30 13.04
CA GLY A 152 10.23 -12.99 14.19
C GLY A 152 11.72 -12.72 14.37
N GLY A 153 12.18 -11.50 14.02
CA GLY A 153 13.59 -11.09 14.09
C GLY A 153 14.47 -11.58 12.93
N GLN A 154 14.02 -12.53 12.11
CA GLN A 154 14.83 -13.07 11.00
C GLN A 154 15.02 -12.07 9.85
N LEU A 155 14.06 -11.15 9.69
CA LEU A 155 14.10 -10.14 8.63
C LEU A 155 15.10 -9.03 8.87
N GLU A 156 15.66 -8.90 10.07
CA GLU A 156 16.69 -7.91 10.37
C GLU A 156 17.90 -8.09 9.43
N ARG A 157 18.32 -9.32 9.16
CA ARG A 157 19.41 -9.62 8.22
C ARG A 157 19.07 -9.23 6.79
N TYR A 158 17.81 -9.41 6.38
CA TYR A 158 17.35 -9.03 5.05
C TYR A 158 17.34 -7.51 4.89
N PHE A 159 16.78 -6.79 5.86
CA PHE A 159 16.70 -5.32 5.82
C PHE A 159 18.04 -4.62 6.02
N ASN A 160 18.98 -5.27 6.72
CA ASN A 160 20.35 -4.79 6.88
C ASN A 160 21.29 -5.26 5.74
N ASN A 161 20.82 -6.12 4.83
CA ASN A 161 21.61 -6.51 3.68
C ASN A 161 21.60 -5.36 2.65
N PRO A 162 22.76 -4.75 2.36
CA PRO A 162 22.84 -3.68 1.38
C PRO A 162 22.22 -4.14 0.05
N ASP A 163 22.46 -5.35 -0.44
CA ASP A 163 22.00 -5.72 -1.78
C ASP A 163 20.49 -6.02 -1.88
N ALA A 164 19.78 -6.06 -0.75
CA ALA A 164 18.34 -6.29 -0.68
C ALA A 164 17.51 -4.99 -0.55
N ALA A 165 17.98 -4.00 0.22
CA ALA A 165 17.32 -2.70 0.38
C ALA A 165 18.32 -1.58 0.75
N LYS A 166 18.46 -0.51 -0.06
CA LYS A 166 19.38 0.61 0.22
C LYS A 166 18.70 1.99 0.21
N PRO A 167 18.82 2.76 1.31
CA PRO A 167 18.78 2.28 2.69
C PRO A 167 17.36 1.79 3.03
N TYR A 168 17.24 0.74 3.84
CA TYR A 168 15.94 0.38 4.40
C TYR A 168 15.41 1.51 5.27
N ARG A 169 14.32 2.12 4.83
CA ARG A 169 13.62 3.20 5.56
C ARG A 169 12.19 3.27 5.06
N LEU A 170 11.30 3.69 5.94
CA LEU A 170 9.95 4.06 5.52
C LEU A 170 9.99 5.42 4.81
N PRO A 171 9.53 5.53 3.55
CA PRO A 171 9.43 6.81 2.85
C PRO A 171 8.38 7.74 3.46
N PRO A 172 8.41 9.05 3.15
CA PRO A 172 7.36 9.98 3.56
C PRO A 172 5.98 9.57 3.02
N ASP A 173 4.94 9.85 3.80
CA ASP A 173 3.56 9.55 3.39
C ASP A 173 3.21 10.19 2.03
N GLY A 174 2.52 9.41 1.20
CA GLY A 174 2.14 9.78 -0.16
C GLY A 174 3.27 9.65 -1.19
N THR A 175 4.45 9.16 -0.80
CA THR A 175 5.61 9.03 -1.69
C THR A 175 6.02 7.57 -1.85
N LEU A 176 5.94 7.05 -3.07
CA LEU A 176 6.45 5.73 -3.40
C LEU A 176 7.92 5.78 -3.79
N GLU A 177 8.73 5.11 -2.99
CA GLU A 177 10.09 4.70 -3.34
C GLU A 177 10.18 3.18 -3.43
N ARG A 178 10.75 2.68 -4.53
CA ARG A 178 10.92 1.24 -4.81
C ARG A 178 12.22 0.73 -4.18
N GLY A 179 12.23 -0.51 -3.73
CA GLY A 179 13.45 -1.16 -3.22
C GLY A 179 13.94 -0.66 -1.85
N VAL A 180 13.15 0.14 -1.13
CA VAL A 180 13.51 0.65 0.21
C VAL A 180 12.63 0.09 1.32
N TYR A 181 11.41 -0.34 1.01
CA TYR A 181 10.46 -0.89 1.99
C TYR A 181 9.42 -1.79 1.30
N PRO A 182 8.98 -2.90 1.92
CA PRO A 182 7.90 -3.74 1.38
C PRO A 182 6.58 -2.98 1.29
N PHE A 183 5.85 -3.17 0.19
CA PHE A 183 4.53 -2.58 0.03
C PHE A 183 3.62 -3.51 -0.76
N LEU A 184 2.31 -3.36 -0.59
CA LEU A 184 1.31 -3.93 -1.48
C LEU A 184 0.57 -2.81 -2.20
N VAL A 185 -0.17 -3.17 -3.24
CA VAL A 185 -0.94 -2.20 -4.02
C VAL A 185 -2.41 -2.57 -3.92
N PHE A 186 -3.22 -1.60 -3.51
CA PHE A 186 -4.65 -1.77 -3.28
C PHE A 186 -5.47 -0.74 -4.05
N ASP A 187 -6.69 -1.11 -4.41
CA ASP A 187 -7.76 -0.14 -4.56
C ASP A 187 -8.25 0.26 -3.16
N ASP A 188 -8.08 1.54 -2.84
CA ASP A 188 -8.34 2.13 -1.53
C ASP A 188 -9.75 2.76 -1.45
N GLY A 189 -10.73 2.05 -2.02
CA GLY A 189 -12.15 2.39 -1.90
C GLY A 189 -12.75 1.96 -0.55
N PRO A 190 -14.09 2.02 -0.42
CA PRO A 190 -14.80 1.59 0.80
C PRO A 190 -14.48 0.15 1.21
N ARG A 191 -14.23 -0.73 0.23
CA ARG A 191 -13.67 -2.07 0.42
C ARG A 191 -12.26 -2.07 -0.13
N LEU A 192 -11.31 -2.42 0.72
CA LEU A 192 -9.92 -2.57 0.32
C LEU A 192 -9.79 -3.79 -0.58
N ARG A 193 -9.19 -3.64 -1.77
CA ARG A 193 -9.04 -4.75 -2.73
C ARG A 193 -7.61 -4.81 -3.25
N LEU A 194 -7.00 -5.99 -3.22
CA LEU A 194 -5.62 -6.18 -3.69
C LEU A 194 -5.56 -6.05 -5.21
N GLY A 195 -4.71 -5.16 -5.70
CA GLY A 195 -4.43 -5.03 -7.13
C GLY A 195 -3.15 -5.76 -7.55
N ALA A 196 -2.12 -5.77 -6.69
CA ALA A 196 -0.90 -6.52 -6.98
C ALA A 196 -0.11 -6.90 -5.73
N MET A 197 0.45 -8.11 -5.75
CA MET A 197 1.60 -8.49 -4.93
C MET A 197 2.85 -7.89 -5.56
N THR A 198 3.62 -7.11 -4.80
CA THR A 198 4.80 -6.43 -5.34
C THR A 198 6.03 -7.31 -5.25
N ARG A 199 7.05 -7.00 -6.06
CA ARG A 199 8.34 -7.66 -5.99
C ARG A 199 8.99 -7.46 -4.62
N GLU A 200 8.85 -6.28 -4.05
CA GLU A 200 9.43 -5.89 -2.78
C GLU A 200 8.88 -6.75 -1.62
N TYR A 201 7.56 -6.98 -1.59
CA TYR A 201 6.96 -7.89 -0.62
C TYR A 201 7.33 -9.36 -0.93
N TRP A 202 7.29 -9.78 -2.20
CA TRP A 202 7.64 -11.15 -2.59
C TRP A 202 9.09 -11.52 -2.27
N ASN A 203 10.02 -10.56 -2.35
CA ASN A 203 11.41 -10.79 -1.96
C ASN A 203 11.57 -11.14 -0.47
N VAL A 204 10.73 -10.58 0.41
CA VAL A 204 10.70 -10.96 1.84
C VAL A 204 10.23 -12.40 1.98
N VAL A 205 9.16 -12.78 1.29
CA VAL A 205 8.63 -14.16 1.30
C VAL A 205 9.72 -15.14 0.84
N ARG A 206 10.37 -14.84 -0.30
CA ARG A 206 11.44 -15.67 -0.86
C ARG A 206 12.66 -15.77 0.06
N PHE A 207 13.08 -14.67 0.68
CA PHE A 207 14.19 -14.70 1.62
C PHE A 207 13.92 -15.66 2.78
N LEU A 208 12.72 -15.60 3.38
CA LEU A 208 12.37 -16.49 4.49
C LEU A 208 12.18 -17.94 4.04
N ASP A 209 11.66 -18.15 2.83
CA ASP A 209 11.57 -19.48 2.23
C ASP A 209 12.98 -20.08 2.02
N GLU A 210 13.93 -19.30 1.49
CA GLU A 210 15.34 -19.71 1.31
C GLU A 210 16.02 -20.01 2.65
N GLN A 211 15.77 -19.23 3.71
CA GLN A 211 16.32 -19.52 5.05
C GLN A 211 15.78 -20.82 5.67
N GLN A 212 14.62 -21.31 5.22
CA GLN A 212 14.02 -22.55 5.73
C GLN A 212 14.47 -23.79 4.95
N HIS A 213 15.00 -23.62 3.74
CA HIS A 213 15.42 -24.72 2.85
C HIS A 213 16.93 -24.77 2.58
N GLY A 214 17.70 -23.76 2.98
CA GLY A 214 19.17 -23.70 2.87
C GLY A 214 19.87 -24.14 4.14
#